data_AF-A0A846AYS8-F1
#
_entry.id   AF-A0A846AYS8-F1
#
_cell.length_a   1.000
_cell.length_b   1.000
_cell.length_c   1.000
_cell.angle_alpha   90.00
_cell.angle_beta   90.00
_cell.angle_gamma   90.00
#
_symmetry.space_group_name_H-M   'P 1'
#
loop_
_entity.id
_entity.type
_entity.pdbx_description
1 polymer ?
#
loop_
_entity_poly.entity_id
_entity_poly.type
_entity_poly.pdbx_seq_one_letter_code
_entity_poly.pdbx_strand_id
1 'polypeptide(L)'
;MGKIIKNLKWLTIAIVVCLLVVATHHAPSRSPVVKEKMQGIWLTNVATAFLHHTTFLDEILHQLSLSGYDRIYFSVYGLKGTLYPTSRSYTHFLLRPPLTNPLKAAAQESRRQGLKPYAWFEYGMMLNPGNAIVQEHPDWLLKTAEGETVEDGNVWLDPADPEVQEYILGHIDDILKIKDLAGIQLDDHWSVPKAFGSSARRQALTSFTQKVYSHIKAKNPQMVVSVSPNPYNFAVSKYNQDWLWWVEQGIVDEIVLQVYRPTPEAVIASLSNSGIYTASYYVPVGVGLSAVWNVVPFSLNTVEKQVEAVKQQGYGYSIFSWEYLVLRRFAQFF
;
A
#
# COMPACT_ATOMS: atom_id res chain seq x y z
N MET A 1 52.55 -23.90 9.06
CA MET A 1 51.60 -23.79 7.93
C MET A 1 50.34 -24.67 8.08
N GLY A 2 50.44 -25.98 8.37
CA GLY A 2 49.27 -26.89 8.40
C GLY A 2 48.16 -26.56 9.42
N LYS A 3 48.50 -26.01 10.60
CA LYS A 3 47.50 -25.64 11.65
C LYS A 3 46.66 -24.41 11.26
N ILE A 4 47.28 -23.43 10.59
CA ILE A 4 46.62 -22.20 10.09
C ILE A 4 45.65 -22.55 8.96
N ILE A 5 46.05 -23.42 8.02
CA ILE A 5 45.21 -23.89 6.92
C ILE A 5 44.02 -24.72 7.45
N LYS A 6 44.23 -25.54 8.48
CA LYS A 6 43.14 -26.29 9.15
C LYS A 6 42.13 -25.36 9.82
N ASN A 7 42.59 -24.32 10.53
CA ASN A 7 41.72 -23.33 11.16
C ASN A 7 40.94 -22.50 10.14
N LEU A 8 41.55 -22.16 9.00
CA LEU A 8 40.87 -21.46 7.90
C LEU A 8 39.77 -22.33 7.28
N LYS A 9 40.02 -23.64 7.09
CA LYS A 9 38.99 -24.59 6.62
C LYS A 9 37.78 -24.67 7.55
N TRP A 10 38.01 -24.75 8.86
CA TRP A 10 36.90 -24.77 9.84
C TRP A 10 36.14 -23.44 9.89
N LEU A 11 36.84 -22.31 9.76
CA LEU A 11 36.20 -21.00 9.66
C LEU A 11 35.34 -20.89 8.39
N THR A 12 35.84 -21.33 7.23
CA THR A 12 35.07 -21.35 5.99
C THR A 12 33.86 -22.27 6.10
N ILE A 13 34.00 -23.47 6.66
CA ILE A 13 32.87 -24.38 6.90
C ILE A 13 31.85 -23.73 7.85
N ALA A 14 32.29 -23.11 8.94
CA ALA A 14 31.40 -22.42 9.87
C ALA A 14 30.65 -21.26 9.19
N ILE A 15 31.32 -20.45 8.36
CA ILE A 15 30.68 -19.38 7.59
C ILE A 15 29.66 -19.95 6.61
N VAL A 16 30.00 -21.00 5.86
CA VAL A 16 29.08 -21.64 4.91
C VAL A 16 27.88 -22.24 5.64
N VAL A 17 28.08 -22.92 6.76
CA VAL A 17 26.99 -23.46 7.60
C VAL A 17 26.12 -22.34 8.15
N CYS A 18 26.69 -21.26 8.67
CA CYS A 18 25.93 -20.09 9.14
C CYS A 18 25.13 -19.46 8.00
N LEU A 19 25.72 -19.28 6.82
CA LEU A 19 25.02 -18.74 5.65
C LEU A 19 23.91 -19.68 5.18
N LEU A 20 24.11 -21.00 5.20
CA LEU A 20 23.09 -21.98 4.87
C LEU A 20 21.94 -21.98 5.89
N VAL A 21 22.26 -21.94 7.19
CA VAL A 21 21.26 -21.87 8.26
C VAL A 21 20.45 -20.58 8.14
N VAL A 22 21.08 -19.43 7.90
CA VAL A 22 20.38 -18.16 7.69
C VAL A 22 19.54 -18.20 6.42
N ALA A 23 20.06 -18.73 5.32
CA ALA A 23 19.38 -18.81 4.02
C ALA A 23 18.20 -19.81 4.01
N THR A 24 18.17 -20.76 4.94
CA THR A 24 17.09 -21.77 5.07
C THR A 24 16.22 -21.55 6.29
N HIS A 25 16.47 -20.50 7.07
CA HIS A 25 15.64 -20.18 8.22
C HIS A 25 14.28 -19.65 7.75
N HIS A 26 13.23 -20.28 8.25
CA HIS A 26 11.86 -19.84 8.11
C HIS A 26 11.24 -19.72 9.51
N ALA A 27 10.44 -18.67 9.71
CA ALA A 27 9.69 -18.52 10.94
C ALA A 27 8.68 -19.68 11.11
N PRO A 28 8.15 -19.96 12.31
CA PRO A 28 7.02 -20.89 12.43
C PRO A 28 5.80 -20.36 11.67
N SER A 29 5.13 -21.20 10.88
CA SER A 29 3.89 -20.79 10.18
C SER A 29 2.77 -20.50 11.17
N ARG A 30 1.86 -19.59 10.81
CA ARG A 30 0.70 -19.24 11.64
C ARG A 30 -0.60 -19.43 10.87
N SER A 31 -1.64 -19.87 11.57
CA SER A 31 -2.98 -19.96 11.00
C SER A 31 -3.65 -18.59 10.94
N PRO A 32 -4.50 -18.32 9.93
CA PRO A 32 -5.28 -17.09 9.88
C PRO A 32 -6.15 -16.89 11.12
N VAL A 33 -6.16 -15.68 11.67
CA VAL A 33 -7.07 -15.29 12.76
C VAL A 33 -8.23 -14.52 12.16
N VAL A 34 -9.46 -15.00 12.35
CA VAL A 34 -10.67 -14.27 11.95
C VAL A 34 -10.89 -13.12 12.93
N LYS A 35 -11.00 -11.90 12.40
CA LYS A 35 -11.25 -10.69 13.18
C LYS A 35 -12.52 -10.01 12.71
N GLU A 36 -13.28 -9.48 13.66
CA GLU A 36 -14.45 -8.65 13.38
C GLU A 36 -14.04 -7.30 12.75
N LYS A 37 -12.96 -6.71 13.26
CA LYS A 37 -12.42 -5.43 12.79
C LYS A 37 -11.03 -5.62 12.19
N MET A 38 -10.78 -4.97 11.05
CA MET A 38 -9.50 -5.05 10.35
C MET A 38 -8.34 -4.48 11.18
N GLN A 39 -7.16 -5.08 11.06
CA GLN A 39 -5.93 -4.61 11.69
C GLN A 39 -4.80 -4.71 10.66
N GLY A 40 -4.55 -3.62 9.95
CA GLY A 40 -3.63 -3.57 8.83
C GLY A 40 -2.34 -2.80 9.09
N ILE A 41 -1.40 -2.92 8.17
CA ILE A 41 -0.16 -2.15 8.18
C ILE A 41 0.32 -2.00 6.73
N TRP A 42 0.84 -0.83 6.40
CA TRP A 42 1.44 -0.56 5.09
C TRP A 42 2.94 -0.78 5.12
N LEU A 43 3.45 -1.39 4.06
CA LEU A 43 4.87 -1.51 3.74
C LEU A 43 5.11 -0.83 2.39
N THR A 44 6.10 0.05 2.35
CA THR A 44 6.52 0.74 1.13
C THR A 44 7.22 -0.21 0.17
N ASN A 45 7.36 0.20 -1.09
CA ASN A 45 8.05 -0.59 -2.10
C ASN A 45 9.54 -0.80 -1.75
N VAL A 46 10.19 0.18 -1.12
CA VAL A 46 11.59 0.11 -0.71
C VAL A 46 11.82 -0.98 0.33
N ALA A 47 11.02 -1.03 1.41
CA ALA A 47 11.21 -2.09 2.38
C ALA A 47 10.78 -3.43 1.85
N THR A 48 9.69 -3.50 1.09
CA THR A 48 9.26 -4.77 0.52
C THR A 48 10.33 -5.36 -0.39
N ALA A 49 10.93 -4.54 -1.27
CA ALA A 49 12.05 -4.98 -2.10
C ALA A 49 13.27 -5.37 -1.27
N PHE A 50 13.69 -4.53 -0.32
CA PHE A 50 14.83 -4.83 0.54
C PHE A 50 14.65 -6.13 1.32
N LEU A 51 13.50 -6.28 1.99
CA LEU A 51 13.18 -7.44 2.81
C LEU A 51 13.01 -8.70 1.98
N HIS A 52 12.41 -8.61 0.79
CA HIS A 52 12.28 -9.75 -0.13
C HIS A 52 13.64 -10.34 -0.53
N HIS A 53 14.67 -9.50 -0.67
CA HIS A 53 16.02 -9.97 -0.98
C HIS A 53 16.78 -10.51 0.24
N THR A 54 16.11 -10.61 1.38
CA THR A 54 16.65 -11.15 2.62
C THR A 54 15.74 -12.25 3.15
N THR A 55 16.24 -13.06 4.08
CA THR A 55 15.41 -14.04 4.81
C THR A 55 14.51 -13.38 5.86
N PHE A 56 14.52 -12.04 5.97
CA PHE A 56 13.80 -11.31 7.01
C PHE A 56 12.33 -11.03 6.69
N LEU A 57 11.89 -11.07 5.43
CA LEU A 57 10.49 -10.76 5.10
C LEU A 57 9.53 -11.69 5.84
N ASP A 58 9.78 -12.99 5.77
CA ASP A 58 9.01 -14.01 6.45
C ASP A 58 8.97 -13.85 7.98
N GLU A 59 10.11 -13.53 8.60
CA GLU A 59 10.19 -13.26 10.05
C GLU A 59 9.40 -12.00 10.43
N ILE A 60 9.49 -10.94 9.63
CA ILE A 60 8.73 -9.70 9.86
C ILE A 60 7.23 -9.97 9.77
N LEU A 61 6.79 -10.71 8.75
CA LEU A 61 5.40 -11.11 8.59
C LEU A 61 4.93 -12.00 9.76
N HIS A 62 5.80 -12.89 10.26
CA HIS A 62 5.52 -13.68 11.46
C HIS A 62 5.28 -12.79 12.69
N GLN A 63 6.16 -11.81 12.92
CA GLN A 63 6.05 -10.88 14.05
C GLN A 63 4.83 -9.96 13.92
N LEU A 64 4.46 -9.56 12.70
CA LEU A 64 3.25 -8.78 12.46
C LEU A 64 1.99 -9.61 12.76
N SER A 65 1.96 -10.87 12.35
CA SER A 65 0.89 -11.81 12.69
C SER A 65 0.80 -12.09 14.20
N LEU A 66 1.93 -12.17 14.91
CA LEU A 66 1.99 -12.25 16.38
C LEU A 66 1.45 -10.99 17.06
N SER A 67 1.75 -9.83 16.49
CA SER A 67 1.30 -8.51 16.99
C SER A 67 -0.18 -8.25 16.73
N GLY A 68 -0.87 -9.17 16.05
CA GLY A 68 -2.30 -9.12 15.81
C GLY A 68 -2.70 -8.47 14.49
N TYR A 69 -1.78 -8.09 13.60
CA TYR A 69 -2.19 -7.68 12.27
C TYR A 69 -2.83 -8.85 11.51
N ASP A 70 -3.88 -8.58 10.73
CA ASP A 70 -4.57 -9.59 9.90
C ASP A 70 -4.32 -9.37 8.41
N ARG A 71 -3.76 -8.21 8.03
CA ARG A 71 -3.51 -7.83 6.64
C ARG A 71 -2.32 -6.91 6.49
N ILE A 72 -1.74 -6.95 5.29
CA ILE A 72 -0.59 -6.13 4.90
C ILE A 72 -0.88 -5.48 3.55
N TYR A 73 -0.59 -4.19 3.43
CA TYR A 73 -0.69 -3.46 2.17
C TYR A 73 0.71 -3.16 1.64
N PHE A 74 1.10 -3.82 0.55
CA PHE A 74 2.42 -3.65 -0.06
C PHE A 74 2.34 -2.63 -1.20
N SER A 75 3.10 -1.53 -1.13
CA SER A 75 3.19 -0.59 -2.27
C SER A 75 3.83 -1.31 -3.44
N VAL A 76 3.06 -1.46 -4.53
CA VAL A 76 3.46 -2.24 -5.71
C VAL A 76 3.50 -1.41 -6.99
N TYR A 77 2.97 -0.19 -6.93
CA TYR A 77 2.96 0.78 -8.02
C TYR A 77 3.25 2.16 -7.45
N GLY A 78 4.48 2.65 -7.66
CA GLY A 78 4.91 3.94 -7.11
C GLY A 78 6.20 4.49 -7.73
N LEU A 79 6.82 5.46 -7.03
CA LEU A 79 7.87 6.35 -7.56
C LEU A 79 8.98 5.70 -8.40
N LYS A 80 9.45 4.51 -8.01
CA LYS A 80 10.61 3.83 -8.63
C LYS A 80 10.23 2.61 -9.48
N GLY A 81 8.93 2.40 -9.71
CA GLY A 81 8.40 1.30 -10.53
C GLY A 81 7.51 0.34 -9.75
N THR A 82 7.59 -0.94 -10.12
CA THR A 82 6.67 -1.98 -9.66
C THR A 82 7.36 -3.11 -8.90
N LEU A 83 6.61 -3.85 -8.08
CA LEU A 83 7.08 -5.05 -7.38
C LEU A 83 6.66 -6.36 -8.07
N TYR A 84 6.12 -6.27 -9.27
CA TYR A 84 5.68 -7.40 -10.09
C TYR A 84 6.22 -7.26 -11.52
N PRO A 85 6.36 -8.36 -12.28
CA PRO A 85 6.72 -8.28 -13.68
C PRO A 85 5.61 -7.62 -14.50
N THR A 86 5.97 -6.60 -15.27
CA THR A 86 5.09 -5.89 -16.20
C THR A 86 5.90 -5.36 -17.36
N SER A 87 5.30 -5.31 -18.55
CA SER A 87 5.88 -4.67 -19.74
C SER A 87 5.39 -3.22 -19.94
N ARG A 88 4.55 -2.72 -19.04
CA ARG A 88 3.85 -1.44 -19.21
C ARG A 88 4.62 -0.24 -18.71
N SER A 89 5.49 -0.45 -17.73
CA SER A 89 6.28 0.63 -17.16
C SER A 89 7.68 0.14 -16.82
N TYR A 90 8.62 1.07 -16.85
CA TYR A 90 9.95 0.83 -16.33
C TYR A 90 9.91 0.52 -14.83
N THR A 91 10.85 -0.28 -14.37
CA THR A 91 11.08 -0.55 -12.94
C THR A 91 12.56 -0.60 -12.68
N HIS A 92 13.01 0.14 -11.67
CA HIS A 92 14.41 0.16 -11.29
C HIS A 92 14.88 -1.22 -10.81
N PHE A 93 16.05 -1.68 -11.27
CA PHE A 93 16.55 -3.03 -10.98
C PHE A 93 16.72 -3.31 -9.47
N LEU A 94 17.00 -2.29 -8.66
CA LEU A 94 17.09 -2.43 -7.19
C LEU A 94 15.74 -2.74 -6.52
N LEU A 95 14.62 -2.33 -7.12
CA LEU A 95 13.29 -2.70 -6.61
C LEU A 95 12.88 -4.08 -7.08
N ARG A 96 13.20 -4.42 -8.33
CA ARG A 96 12.88 -5.71 -8.94
C ARG A 96 14.05 -6.18 -9.81
N PRO A 97 14.99 -6.94 -9.25
CA PRO A 97 16.04 -7.58 -10.03
C PRO A 97 15.45 -8.48 -11.13
N PRO A 98 16.17 -8.70 -12.24
CA PRO A 98 15.71 -9.58 -13.31
C PRO A 98 15.26 -10.94 -12.79
N LEU A 99 14.18 -11.47 -13.36
CA LEU A 99 13.57 -12.77 -13.02
C LEU A 99 12.99 -12.89 -11.60
N THR A 100 12.94 -11.81 -10.82
CA THR A 100 12.29 -11.80 -9.50
C THR A 100 10.86 -11.29 -9.55
N ASN A 101 10.06 -11.70 -8.57
CA ASN A 101 8.70 -11.20 -8.34
C ASN A 101 8.48 -10.98 -6.83
N PRO A 102 8.96 -9.83 -6.29
CA PRO A 102 8.83 -9.51 -4.87
C PRO A 102 7.39 -9.59 -4.34
N LEU A 103 6.41 -9.13 -5.11
CA LEU A 103 4.99 -9.19 -4.71
C LEU A 103 4.50 -10.63 -4.56
N LYS A 104 4.91 -11.55 -5.44
CA LYS A 104 4.56 -12.97 -5.32
C LYS A 104 5.13 -13.59 -4.04
N ALA A 105 6.39 -13.33 -3.73
CA ALA A 105 7.01 -13.83 -2.51
C ALA A 105 6.33 -13.25 -1.26
N ALA A 106 6.09 -11.94 -1.24
CA ALA A 106 5.38 -11.26 -0.17
C ALA A 106 3.96 -11.83 0.06
N ALA A 107 3.24 -12.16 -1.02
CA ALA A 107 1.92 -12.77 -0.95
C ALA A 107 1.98 -14.18 -0.33
N GLN A 108 2.91 -15.01 -0.79
CA GLN A 108 3.09 -16.39 -0.31
C GLN A 108 3.48 -16.43 1.18
N GLU A 109 4.47 -15.63 1.57
CA GLU A 109 4.91 -15.56 2.96
C GLU A 109 3.82 -14.98 3.86
N SER A 110 3.07 -13.97 3.39
CA SER A 110 1.94 -13.43 4.15
C SER A 110 0.90 -14.51 4.46
N ARG A 111 0.51 -15.32 3.45
CA ARG A 111 -0.43 -16.42 3.67
C ARG A 111 0.11 -17.48 4.63
N ARG A 112 1.40 -17.79 4.54
CA ARG A 112 2.08 -18.72 5.47
C ARG A 112 1.99 -18.25 6.93
N GLN A 113 1.91 -16.93 7.14
CA GLN A 113 1.74 -16.30 8.45
C GLN A 113 0.28 -15.99 8.80
N GLY A 114 -0.68 -16.47 8.00
CA GLY A 114 -2.11 -16.24 8.25
C GLY A 114 -2.57 -14.81 7.96
N LEU A 115 -1.75 -14.01 7.27
CA LEU A 115 -2.04 -12.63 6.89
C LEU A 115 -2.73 -12.55 5.53
N LYS A 116 -3.47 -11.48 5.30
CA LYS A 116 -4.09 -11.12 4.02
C LYS A 116 -3.20 -10.11 3.28
N PRO A 117 -2.48 -10.50 2.22
CA PRO A 117 -1.64 -9.58 1.45
C PRO A 117 -2.47 -8.79 0.42
N TYR A 118 -2.27 -7.48 0.39
CA TYR A 118 -2.90 -6.56 -0.57
C TYR A 118 -1.86 -5.89 -1.45
N ALA A 119 -2.15 -5.81 -2.73
CA ALA A 119 -1.38 -5.03 -3.70
C ALA A 119 -1.84 -3.57 -3.66
N TRP A 120 -1.04 -2.67 -3.10
CA TRP A 120 -1.37 -1.26 -2.92
C TRP A 120 -0.84 -0.39 -4.07
N PHE A 121 -1.77 0.23 -4.80
CA PHE A 121 -1.50 1.22 -5.86
C PHE A 121 -1.31 2.61 -5.23
N GLU A 122 -0.16 2.79 -4.56
CA GLU A 122 0.21 4.04 -3.88
C GLU A 122 0.08 5.26 -4.79
N TYR A 123 0.58 5.21 -6.02
CA TYR A 123 0.58 6.38 -6.91
C TYR A 123 -0.74 6.58 -7.67
N GLY A 124 -1.60 5.55 -7.76
CA GLY A 124 -2.88 5.66 -8.48
C GLY A 124 -2.77 6.32 -9.86
N MET A 125 -3.39 7.51 -10.02
CA MET A 125 -3.36 8.31 -11.25
C MET A 125 -2.21 9.34 -11.28
N MET A 126 -1.50 9.53 -10.16
CA MET A 126 -0.38 10.44 -10.03
C MET A 126 0.92 9.81 -10.57
N LEU A 127 1.76 10.63 -11.20
CA LEU A 127 3.13 10.28 -11.57
C LEU A 127 4.07 11.42 -11.20
N ASN A 128 5.35 11.09 -11.02
CA ASN A 128 6.40 12.10 -10.96
C ASN A 128 6.67 12.67 -12.37
N PRO A 129 6.97 13.98 -12.55
CA PRO A 129 7.23 14.56 -13.86
C PRO A 129 8.39 13.92 -14.63
N GLY A 130 9.37 13.33 -13.93
CA GLY A 130 10.49 12.61 -14.52
C GLY A 130 10.21 11.15 -14.90
N ASN A 131 8.97 10.67 -14.77
CA ASN A 131 8.61 9.30 -15.11
C ASN A 131 8.67 9.07 -16.63
N ALA A 132 9.12 7.88 -17.07
CA ALA A 132 9.22 7.54 -18.49
C ALA A 132 7.86 7.66 -19.22
N ILE A 133 6.76 7.27 -18.58
CA ILE A 133 5.41 7.38 -19.16
C ILE A 133 5.06 8.85 -19.45
N VAL A 134 5.51 9.78 -18.62
CA VAL A 134 5.27 11.22 -18.83
C VAL A 134 6.01 11.73 -20.07
N GLN A 135 7.20 11.19 -20.34
CA GLN A 135 8.00 11.56 -21.52
C GLN A 135 7.48 10.91 -22.80
N GLU A 136 7.03 9.66 -22.70
CA GLU A 136 6.50 8.89 -23.84
C GLU A 136 5.09 9.32 -24.24
N HIS A 137 4.25 9.69 -23.26
CA HIS A 137 2.84 10.01 -23.43
C HIS A 137 2.44 11.32 -22.72
N PRO A 138 2.97 12.48 -23.14
CA PRO A 138 2.59 13.77 -22.55
C PRO A 138 1.11 14.15 -22.83
N ASP A 139 0.49 13.51 -23.82
CA ASP A 139 -0.92 13.64 -24.18
C ASP A 139 -1.87 12.93 -23.20
N TRP A 140 -1.39 11.93 -22.46
CA TRP A 140 -2.16 11.25 -21.40
C TRP A 140 -2.38 12.12 -20.16
N LEU A 141 -1.70 13.26 -20.05
CA LEU A 141 -1.72 14.10 -18.85
C LEU A 141 -2.89 15.08 -18.84
N LEU A 142 -3.45 15.24 -17.65
CA LEU A 142 -4.37 16.33 -17.35
C LEU A 142 -3.67 17.68 -17.47
N LYS A 143 -4.45 18.68 -17.89
CA LYS A 143 -4.03 20.07 -18.05
C LYS A 143 -5.02 21.00 -17.38
N THR A 144 -4.54 22.07 -16.75
CA THR A 144 -5.40 23.16 -16.28
C THR A 144 -5.96 23.95 -17.47
N ALA A 145 -6.83 24.93 -17.21
CA ALA A 145 -7.35 25.81 -18.26
C ALA A 145 -6.24 26.63 -18.95
N GLU A 146 -5.16 26.91 -18.22
CA GLU A 146 -3.96 27.62 -18.68
C GLU A 146 -2.97 26.70 -19.41
N GLY A 147 -3.24 25.39 -19.43
CA GLY A 147 -2.40 24.38 -20.10
C GLY A 147 -1.31 23.77 -19.22
N GLU A 148 -1.28 24.08 -17.92
CA GLU A 148 -0.29 23.53 -16.99
C GLU A 148 -0.58 22.07 -16.65
N THR A 149 0.46 21.24 -16.59
CA THR A 149 0.34 19.79 -16.28
C THR A 149 0.77 19.44 -14.86
N VAL A 150 1.53 20.31 -14.21
CA VAL A 150 2.12 20.07 -12.89
C VAL A 150 1.26 20.71 -11.81
N GLU A 151 0.86 19.91 -10.83
CA GLU A 151 0.16 20.33 -9.61
C GLU A 151 0.93 19.77 -8.40
N ASP A 152 1.23 20.59 -7.40
CA ASP A 152 1.99 20.18 -6.20
C ASP A 152 3.27 19.34 -6.51
N GLY A 153 3.97 19.68 -7.60
CA GLY A 153 5.20 19.02 -8.03
C GLY A 153 5.02 17.67 -8.72
N ASN A 154 3.78 17.24 -8.99
CA ASN A 154 3.46 15.97 -9.65
C ASN A 154 2.56 16.20 -10.88
N VAL A 155 2.35 15.16 -11.68
CA VAL A 155 1.42 15.17 -12.82
C VAL A 155 0.37 14.07 -12.66
N TRP A 156 -0.79 14.22 -13.31
CA TRP A 156 -1.88 13.26 -13.24
C TRP A 156 -2.27 12.76 -14.62
N LEU A 157 -2.43 11.44 -14.72
CA LEU A 157 -3.02 10.76 -15.87
C LEU A 157 -4.53 11.07 -15.96
N ASP A 158 -5.06 11.22 -17.18
CA ASP A 158 -6.49 11.47 -17.39
C ASP A 158 -7.31 10.16 -17.30
N PRO A 159 -8.18 9.96 -16.29
CA PRO A 159 -9.00 8.76 -16.18
C PRO A 159 -10.02 8.60 -17.32
N ALA A 160 -10.28 9.65 -18.11
CA ALA A 160 -11.16 9.59 -19.27
C ALA A 160 -10.45 9.06 -20.53
N ASP A 161 -9.11 9.07 -20.56
CA ASP A 161 -8.33 8.65 -21.71
C ASP A 161 -8.33 7.11 -21.85
N PRO A 162 -8.77 6.55 -23.00
CA PRO A 162 -8.82 5.10 -23.18
C PRO A 162 -7.47 4.39 -23.06
N GLU A 163 -6.37 5.01 -23.51
CA GLU A 163 -5.03 4.42 -23.43
C GLU A 163 -4.53 4.39 -21.99
N VAL A 164 -4.81 5.46 -21.21
CA VAL A 164 -4.57 5.47 -19.76
C VAL A 164 -5.36 4.36 -19.06
N GLN A 165 -6.63 4.16 -19.43
CA GLN A 165 -7.44 3.10 -18.86
C GLN A 165 -6.84 1.72 -19.15
N GLU A 166 -6.43 1.44 -20.39
CA GLU A 166 -5.80 0.17 -20.77
C GLU A 166 -4.43 -0.03 -20.08
N TYR A 167 -3.65 1.04 -19.93
CA TYR A 167 -2.40 1.03 -19.19
C TYR A 167 -2.61 0.56 -17.74
N ILE A 168 -3.54 1.17 -17.01
CA ILE A 168 -3.82 0.81 -15.62
C ILE A 168 -4.49 -0.57 -15.51
N LEU A 169 -5.48 -0.89 -16.35
CA LEU A 169 -6.15 -2.19 -16.34
C LEU A 169 -5.19 -3.34 -16.62
N GLY A 170 -4.19 -3.10 -17.44
CA GLY A 170 -3.19 -4.10 -17.72
C GLY A 170 -2.16 -4.29 -16.60
N HIS A 171 -1.84 -3.26 -15.79
CA HIS A 171 -1.11 -3.43 -14.53
C HIS A 171 -1.92 -4.28 -13.54
N ILE A 172 -3.23 -4.02 -13.45
CA ILE A 172 -4.15 -4.84 -12.66
C ILE A 172 -4.14 -6.29 -13.15
N ASP A 173 -4.13 -6.54 -14.46
CA ASP A 173 -4.05 -7.90 -15.01
C ASP A 173 -2.75 -8.61 -14.67
N ASP A 174 -1.62 -7.90 -14.64
CA ASP A 174 -0.34 -8.48 -14.22
C ASP A 174 -0.35 -8.85 -12.73
N ILE A 175 -0.99 -8.05 -11.89
CA ILE A 175 -1.17 -8.34 -10.46
C ILE A 175 -2.13 -9.51 -10.24
N LEU A 176 -3.24 -9.59 -10.99
CA LEU A 176 -4.22 -10.67 -10.87
C LEU A 176 -3.66 -12.06 -11.23
N LYS A 177 -2.53 -12.13 -11.94
CA LYS A 177 -1.79 -13.39 -12.18
C LYS A 177 -1.09 -13.91 -10.92
N ILE A 178 -0.91 -13.07 -9.91
CA ILE A 178 -0.24 -13.44 -8.66
C ILE A 178 -1.25 -14.11 -7.73
N LYS A 179 -1.00 -15.38 -7.45
CA LYS A 179 -1.79 -16.15 -6.49
C LYS A 179 -1.61 -15.60 -5.08
N ASP A 180 -2.50 -16.01 -4.18
CA ASP A 180 -2.41 -15.73 -2.75
C ASP A 180 -2.66 -14.26 -2.34
N LEU A 181 -2.86 -13.33 -3.26
CA LEU A 181 -3.37 -11.99 -2.94
C LEU A 181 -4.79 -12.05 -2.36
N ALA A 182 -5.06 -11.20 -1.37
CA ALA A 182 -6.38 -11.01 -0.77
C ALA A 182 -7.14 -9.86 -1.42
N GLY A 183 -6.41 -8.83 -1.87
CA GLY A 183 -7.03 -7.67 -2.49
C GLY A 183 -6.05 -6.77 -3.21
N ILE A 184 -6.62 -5.76 -3.85
CA ILE A 184 -5.94 -4.61 -4.45
C ILE A 184 -6.45 -3.38 -3.71
N GLN A 185 -5.55 -2.52 -3.25
CA GLN A 185 -5.89 -1.26 -2.61
C GLN A 185 -5.57 -0.07 -3.51
N LEU A 186 -6.55 0.80 -3.72
CA LEU A 186 -6.41 2.09 -4.41
C LEU A 186 -6.15 3.17 -3.35
N ASP A 187 -5.11 3.98 -3.53
CA ASP A 187 -4.68 4.98 -2.56
C ASP A 187 -5.48 6.30 -2.64
N ASP A 188 -5.12 7.33 -1.86
CA ASP A 188 -5.68 8.67 -2.00
C ASP A 188 -5.21 9.38 -3.28
N HIS A 189 -4.14 8.89 -3.91
CA HIS A 189 -3.72 9.29 -5.27
C HIS A 189 -4.54 8.63 -6.38
N TRP A 190 -5.48 7.71 -6.07
CA TRP A 190 -6.53 7.31 -7.02
C TRP A 190 -7.57 8.42 -7.14
N SER A 191 -7.13 9.55 -7.71
CA SER A 191 -7.82 10.82 -7.60
C SER A 191 -7.40 11.80 -8.71
N VAL A 192 -8.08 12.94 -8.80
CA VAL A 192 -7.79 14.01 -9.77
C VAL A 192 -7.85 15.36 -9.06
N PRO A 193 -6.72 16.08 -8.91
CA PRO A 193 -6.70 17.41 -8.30
C PRO A 193 -7.71 18.37 -8.91
N LYS A 194 -8.29 19.21 -8.06
CA LYS A 194 -9.34 20.16 -8.44
C LYS A 194 -8.88 21.18 -9.49
N ALA A 195 -7.58 21.46 -9.53
CA ALA A 195 -6.95 22.34 -10.52
C ALA A 195 -7.19 21.88 -11.97
N PHE A 196 -7.35 20.58 -12.22
CA PHE A 196 -7.60 20.01 -13.56
C PHE A 196 -9.09 19.97 -13.96
N GLY A 197 -9.97 20.52 -13.11
CA GLY A 197 -11.41 20.55 -13.32
C GLY A 197 -12.20 19.84 -12.22
N SER A 198 -13.52 19.99 -12.30
CA SER A 198 -14.46 19.58 -11.24
C SER A 198 -15.38 18.42 -11.66
N SER A 199 -16.63 18.71 -12.01
CA SER A 199 -17.68 17.70 -12.14
C SER A 199 -17.37 16.63 -13.20
N ALA A 200 -16.87 17.04 -14.37
CA ALA A 200 -16.49 16.10 -15.42
C ALA A 200 -15.34 15.17 -14.99
N ARG A 201 -14.32 15.69 -14.29
CA ARG A 201 -13.18 14.90 -13.78
C ARG A 201 -13.61 13.92 -12.70
N ARG A 202 -14.50 14.33 -11.79
CA ARG A 202 -15.11 13.45 -10.80
C ARG A 202 -15.88 12.31 -11.44
N GLN A 203 -16.71 12.61 -12.45
CA GLN A 203 -17.48 11.59 -13.17
C GLN A 203 -16.57 10.63 -13.96
N ALA A 204 -15.53 11.15 -14.62
CA ALA A 204 -14.56 10.35 -15.33
C ALA A 204 -13.82 9.38 -14.39
N LEU A 205 -13.29 9.89 -13.27
CA LEU A 205 -12.65 9.07 -12.26
C LEU A 205 -13.60 7.99 -11.72
N THR A 206 -14.84 8.37 -11.41
CA THR A 206 -15.86 7.44 -10.90
C THR A 206 -16.21 6.34 -11.90
N SER A 207 -16.41 6.71 -13.17
CA SER A 207 -16.68 5.75 -14.25
C SER A 207 -15.50 4.79 -14.42
N PHE A 208 -14.28 5.31 -14.29
CA PHE A 208 -13.10 4.49 -14.38
C PHE A 208 -12.92 3.56 -13.17
N THR A 209 -13.20 4.02 -11.94
CA THR A 209 -13.25 3.18 -10.73
C THR A 209 -14.24 2.03 -10.91
N GLN A 210 -15.43 2.29 -11.45
CA GLN A 210 -16.41 1.24 -11.77
C GLN A 210 -15.86 0.24 -12.78
N LYS A 211 -15.20 0.70 -13.85
CA LYS A 211 -14.56 -0.17 -14.87
C LYS A 211 -13.51 -1.07 -14.22
N VAL A 212 -12.66 -0.49 -13.36
CA VAL A 212 -11.63 -1.22 -12.60
C VAL A 212 -12.26 -2.26 -11.68
N TYR A 213 -13.26 -1.89 -10.89
CA TYR A 213 -13.96 -2.81 -9.99
C TYR A 213 -14.56 -3.99 -10.77
N SER A 214 -15.34 -3.71 -11.81
CA SER A 214 -15.95 -4.73 -12.66
C SER A 214 -14.92 -5.65 -13.32
N HIS A 215 -13.81 -5.09 -13.79
CA HIS A 215 -12.70 -5.85 -14.40
C HIS A 215 -12.02 -6.79 -13.40
N ILE A 216 -11.76 -6.32 -12.18
CA ILE A 216 -11.22 -7.14 -11.09
C ILE A 216 -12.20 -8.26 -10.74
N LYS A 217 -13.47 -7.94 -10.50
CA LYS A 217 -14.49 -8.92 -10.09
C LYS A 217 -14.79 -9.95 -11.17
N ALA A 218 -14.76 -9.58 -12.45
CA ALA A 218 -14.94 -10.52 -13.55
C ALA A 218 -13.84 -11.59 -13.61
N LYS A 219 -12.61 -11.24 -13.23
CA LYS A 219 -11.45 -12.15 -13.24
C LYS A 219 -11.29 -12.91 -11.93
N ASN A 220 -11.58 -12.26 -10.80
CA ASN A 220 -11.52 -12.85 -9.48
C ASN A 220 -12.58 -12.21 -8.57
N PRO A 221 -13.79 -12.82 -8.45
CA PRO A 221 -14.86 -12.29 -7.60
C PRO A 221 -14.49 -12.16 -6.12
N GLN A 222 -13.51 -12.95 -5.65
CA GLN A 222 -13.05 -12.95 -4.26
C GLN A 222 -11.95 -11.91 -3.98
N MET A 223 -11.41 -11.27 -5.01
CA MET A 223 -10.40 -10.22 -4.84
C MET A 223 -11.05 -8.99 -4.23
N VAL A 224 -10.61 -8.58 -3.05
CA VAL A 224 -11.11 -7.38 -2.37
C VAL A 224 -10.58 -6.14 -3.08
N VAL A 225 -11.46 -5.19 -3.39
CA VAL A 225 -11.11 -3.84 -3.85
C VAL A 225 -11.20 -2.90 -2.65
N SER A 226 -10.05 -2.57 -2.07
CA SER A 226 -9.93 -1.63 -0.96
C SER A 226 -9.64 -0.23 -1.48
N VAL A 227 -10.10 0.81 -0.81
CA VAL A 227 -9.69 2.19 -1.05
C VAL A 227 -9.16 2.79 0.25
N SER A 228 -8.04 3.52 0.17
CA SER A 228 -7.44 4.24 1.30
C SER A 228 -7.52 5.76 1.07
N PRO A 229 -8.70 6.40 1.26
CA PRO A 229 -8.87 7.80 0.89
C PRO A 229 -8.61 8.77 2.05
N ASN A 230 -8.53 10.06 1.72
CA ASN A 230 -8.66 11.14 2.71
C ASN A 230 -10.12 11.29 3.22
N PRO A 231 -10.36 12.02 4.34
CA PRO A 231 -11.70 12.41 4.78
C PRO A 231 -12.56 12.98 3.63
N TYR A 232 -13.81 12.51 3.53
CA TYR A 232 -14.66 12.66 2.34
C TYR A 232 -14.71 14.08 1.78
N ASN A 233 -15.02 15.07 2.63
CA ASN A 233 -15.12 16.46 2.19
C ASN A 233 -13.80 16.98 1.59
N PHE A 234 -12.66 16.58 2.15
CA PHE A 234 -11.36 16.94 1.61
C PHE A 234 -11.10 16.21 0.28
N ALA A 235 -11.30 14.89 0.24
CA ALA A 235 -11.12 14.06 -0.95
C ALA A 235 -11.91 14.58 -2.16
N VAL A 236 -13.18 14.96 -1.94
CA VAL A 236 -14.08 15.46 -2.99
C VAL A 236 -13.76 16.90 -3.41
N SER A 237 -13.41 17.77 -2.46
CA SER A 237 -13.17 19.20 -2.73
C SER A 237 -11.80 19.47 -3.34
N LYS A 238 -10.79 18.70 -2.95
CA LYS A 238 -9.40 18.87 -3.42
C LYS A 238 -9.02 17.92 -4.55
N TYR A 239 -9.58 16.71 -4.57
CA TYR A 239 -9.08 15.64 -5.44
C TYR A 239 -10.16 14.91 -6.22
N ASN A 240 -11.38 15.44 -6.27
CA ASN A 240 -12.52 14.86 -7.00
C ASN A 240 -12.76 13.36 -6.70
N GLN A 241 -12.27 12.85 -5.57
CA GLN A 241 -12.33 11.43 -5.20
C GLN A 241 -13.63 11.20 -4.40
N ASP A 242 -14.67 10.77 -5.10
CA ASP A 242 -16.02 10.58 -4.56
C ASP A 242 -16.24 9.19 -3.96
N TRP A 243 -15.39 8.85 -3.00
CA TRP A 243 -15.30 7.48 -2.48
C TRP A 243 -16.52 7.03 -1.68
N LEU A 244 -17.27 7.95 -1.06
CA LEU A 244 -18.48 7.57 -0.33
C LEU A 244 -19.59 7.18 -1.30
N TRP A 245 -19.71 7.88 -2.44
CA TRP A 245 -20.60 7.44 -3.50
C TRP A 245 -20.16 6.08 -4.06
N TRP A 246 -18.85 5.83 -4.23
CA TRP A 246 -18.35 4.51 -4.65
C TRP A 246 -18.76 3.38 -3.68
N VAL A 247 -18.73 3.64 -2.38
CA VAL A 247 -19.20 2.71 -1.36
C VAL A 247 -20.70 2.46 -1.48
N GLU A 248 -21.51 3.50 -1.62
CA GLU A 248 -22.97 3.38 -1.77
C GLU A 248 -23.39 2.63 -3.04
N GLN A 249 -22.61 2.72 -4.11
CA GLN A 249 -22.83 1.96 -5.36
C GLN A 249 -22.29 0.53 -5.31
N GLY A 250 -21.59 0.14 -4.23
CA GLY A 250 -21.01 -1.20 -4.10
C GLY A 250 -19.84 -1.46 -5.05
N ILE A 251 -19.07 -0.43 -5.40
CA ILE A 251 -17.89 -0.54 -6.30
C ILE A 251 -16.56 -0.45 -5.55
N VAL A 252 -16.63 -0.63 -4.23
CA VAL A 252 -15.52 -0.76 -3.29
C VAL A 252 -15.98 -1.74 -2.22
N ASP A 253 -15.10 -2.62 -1.78
CA ASP A 253 -15.42 -3.64 -0.77
C ASP A 253 -14.92 -3.27 0.62
N GLU A 254 -14.03 -2.29 0.73
CA GLU A 254 -13.34 -1.95 1.97
C GLU A 254 -12.80 -0.52 1.96
N ILE A 255 -12.89 0.19 3.09
CA ILE A 255 -12.29 1.53 3.26
C ILE A 255 -11.26 1.53 4.39
N VAL A 256 -10.11 2.14 4.12
CA VAL A 256 -9.12 2.49 5.15
C VAL A 256 -8.89 4.00 5.15
N LEU A 257 -9.63 4.72 5.97
CA LEU A 257 -9.64 6.19 5.96
C LEU A 257 -8.34 6.77 6.53
N GLN A 258 -7.60 7.56 5.75
CA GLN A 258 -6.34 8.16 6.19
C GLN A 258 -6.59 9.33 7.15
N VAL A 259 -6.34 9.12 8.45
CA VAL A 259 -6.49 10.14 9.50
C VAL A 259 -5.15 10.36 10.18
N TYR A 260 -4.28 11.08 9.49
CA TYR A 260 -2.94 11.36 9.98
C TYR A 260 -2.94 12.61 10.87
N ARG A 261 -3.04 12.39 12.18
CA ARG A 261 -3.09 13.43 13.20
C ARG A 261 -2.09 13.15 14.32
N PRO A 262 -1.64 14.17 15.06
CA PRO A 262 -0.57 14.00 16.06
C PRO A 262 -1.04 13.41 17.39
N THR A 263 -2.32 13.52 17.76
CA THR A 263 -2.85 13.05 19.06
C THR A 263 -4.11 12.20 18.88
N PRO A 264 -4.47 11.37 19.88
CA PRO A 264 -5.73 10.61 19.86
C PRO A 264 -6.96 11.50 19.71
N GLU A 265 -7.02 12.63 20.41
CA GLU A 265 -8.16 13.55 20.38
C GLU A 265 -8.35 14.15 18.98
N ALA A 266 -7.25 14.51 18.32
CA ALA A 266 -7.28 15.03 16.96
C ALA A 266 -7.70 13.95 15.93
N VAL A 267 -7.32 12.68 16.17
CA VAL A 267 -7.82 11.54 15.38
C VAL A 267 -9.33 11.45 15.53
N ILE A 268 -9.85 11.35 16.76
CA ILE A 268 -11.29 11.22 17.02
C ILE A 268 -12.08 12.40 16.46
N ALA A 269 -11.61 13.63 16.65
CA ALA A 269 -12.23 14.82 16.10
C ALA A 269 -12.32 14.77 14.57
N SER A 270 -11.29 14.21 13.91
CA SER A 270 -11.26 14.07 12.46
C SER A 270 -12.19 12.97 11.92
N LEU A 271 -12.67 12.05 12.77
CA LEU A 271 -13.65 11.03 12.36
C LEU A 271 -15.05 11.64 12.18
N SER A 272 -15.37 12.69 12.94
CA SER A 272 -16.60 13.45 12.76
C SER A 272 -16.62 14.09 11.37
N ASN A 273 -17.69 13.87 10.60
CA ASN A 273 -17.86 14.33 9.22
C ASN A 273 -16.84 13.80 8.20
N SER A 274 -16.14 12.71 8.53
CA SER A 274 -15.18 12.10 7.61
C SER A 274 -15.80 11.21 6.55
N GLY A 275 -17.06 10.80 6.73
CA GLY A 275 -17.76 9.79 5.92
C GLY A 275 -17.59 8.35 6.43
N ILE A 276 -16.66 8.08 7.37
CA ILE A 276 -16.38 6.70 7.82
C ILE A 276 -17.58 6.04 8.51
N TYR A 277 -18.35 6.80 9.29
CA TYR A 277 -19.56 6.29 9.94
C TYR A 277 -20.58 5.83 8.90
N THR A 278 -20.86 6.66 7.89
CA THR A 278 -21.75 6.29 6.78
C THR A 278 -21.24 5.08 6.03
N ALA A 279 -19.95 5.04 5.70
CA ALA A 279 -19.36 3.90 4.99
C ALA A 279 -19.43 2.58 5.77
N SER A 280 -19.38 2.64 7.11
CA SER A 280 -19.43 1.46 7.99
C SER A 280 -20.74 0.68 7.93
N TYR A 281 -21.80 1.27 7.38
CA TYR A 281 -23.06 0.57 7.08
C TYR A 281 -22.99 -0.36 5.86
N TYR A 282 -22.05 -0.11 4.96
CA TYR A 282 -21.97 -0.78 3.66
C TYR A 282 -20.79 -1.74 3.57
N VAL A 283 -19.63 -1.33 4.11
CA VAL A 283 -18.37 -2.07 3.98
C VAL A 283 -17.57 -2.07 5.28
N PRO A 284 -16.68 -3.05 5.49
CA PRO A 284 -15.68 -2.96 6.55
C PRO A 284 -14.86 -1.67 6.43
N VAL A 285 -14.68 -0.99 7.57
CA VAL A 285 -13.90 0.25 7.65
C VAL A 285 -12.75 0.15 8.66
N GLY A 286 -11.66 0.81 8.35
CA GLY A 286 -10.53 1.04 9.25
C GLY A 286 -10.04 2.48 9.20
N VAL A 287 -9.33 2.91 10.23
CA VAL A 287 -8.66 4.22 10.29
C VAL A 287 -7.16 4.04 10.09
N GLY A 288 -6.62 4.67 9.05
CA GLY A 288 -5.18 4.80 8.80
C GLY A 288 -4.55 5.82 9.75
N LEU A 289 -3.58 5.38 10.53
CA LEU A 289 -2.78 6.18 11.46
C LEU A 289 -1.34 6.23 10.96
N SER A 290 -0.67 7.37 11.13
CA SER A 290 0.69 7.53 10.59
C SER A 290 1.76 7.52 11.68
N ALA A 291 2.81 6.73 11.43
CA ALA A 291 4.08 6.69 12.13
C ALA A 291 5.14 7.62 11.48
N VAL A 292 4.82 8.30 10.38
CA VAL A 292 5.78 9.01 9.52
C VAL A 292 5.93 10.51 9.86
N TRP A 293 4.99 11.13 10.60
CA TRP A 293 4.97 12.59 10.77
C TRP A 293 5.98 13.17 11.77
N ASN A 294 6.27 14.46 11.56
CA ASN A 294 7.11 15.40 12.33
C ASN A 294 6.57 15.73 13.74
N VAL A 295 5.94 14.76 14.42
CA VAL A 295 5.64 14.93 15.85
C VAL A 295 6.97 14.71 16.56
N VAL A 296 7.62 15.79 16.96
CA VAL A 296 8.79 15.76 17.83
C VAL A 296 8.31 16.01 19.26
N PRO A 297 8.55 15.07 20.20
CA PRO A 297 9.14 13.76 19.99
C PRO A 297 8.11 12.71 19.49
N PHE A 298 8.57 11.80 18.64
CA PHE A 298 7.78 10.64 18.25
C PHE A 298 7.67 9.69 19.45
N SER A 299 6.47 9.15 19.66
CA SER A 299 6.23 8.20 20.73
C SER A 299 5.39 7.03 20.24
N LEU A 300 5.91 5.81 20.38
CA LEU A 300 5.15 4.57 20.16
C LEU A 300 3.89 4.54 21.03
N ASN A 301 4.00 5.02 22.27
CA ASN A 301 2.87 5.17 23.19
C ASN A 301 1.78 6.11 22.64
N THR A 302 2.14 7.14 21.85
CA THR A 302 1.13 7.99 21.18
C THR A 302 0.39 7.19 20.10
N VAL A 303 1.10 6.41 19.28
CA VAL A 303 0.48 5.55 18.26
C VAL A 303 -0.43 4.50 18.91
N GLU A 304 0.01 3.87 20.00
CA GLU A 304 -0.79 2.91 20.76
C GLU A 304 -2.07 3.54 21.32
N LYS A 305 -1.98 4.77 21.88
CA LYS A 305 -3.15 5.52 22.35
C LYS A 305 -4.10 5.90 21.21
N GLN A 306 -3.58 6.23 20.02
CA GLN A 306 -4.42 6.48 18.85
C GLN A 306 -5.15 5.22 18.39
N VAL A 307 -4.46 4.07 18.37
CA VAL A 307 -5.06 2.77 18.06
C VAL A 307 -6.18 2.45 19.05
N GLU A 308 -5.93 2.64 20.35
CA GLU A 308 -6.93 2.40 21.39
C GLU A 308 -8.14 3.33 21.23
N ALA A 309 -7.92 4.62 20.97
CA ALA A 309 -9.00 5.56 20.72
C ALA A 309 -9.86 5.15 19.50
N VAL A 310 -9.24 4.70 18.40
CA VAL A 310 -9.95 4.19 17.22
C VAL A 310 -10.76 2.93 17.54
N LYS A 311 -10.19 2.00 18.30
CA LYS A 311 -10.90 0.77 18.74
C LYS A 311 -12.12 1.10 19.59
N GLN A 312 -12.02 2.10 20.48
CA GLN A 312 -13.15 2.56 21.30
C GLN A 312 -14.30 3.16 20.48
N GLN A 313 -14.03 3.63 19.24
CA GLN A 313 -15.08 4.02 18.29
C GLN A 313 -15.68 2.84 17.52
N GLY A 314 -15.21 1.61 17.74
CA GLY A 314 -15.71 0.40 17.07
C GLY A 314 -15.17 0.20 15.65
N TYR A 315 -14.08 0.86 15.27
CA TYR A 315 -13.46 0.74 13.95
C TYR A 315 -12.21 -0.15 13.95
N GLY A 316 -11.87 -0.68 12.78
CA GLY A 316 -10.53 -1.25 12.55
C GLY A 316 -9.47 -0.15 12.42
N TYR A 317 -8.21 -0.54 12.27
CA TYR A 317 -7.12 0.42 12.05
C TYR A 317 -6.09 -0.10 11.08
N SER A 318 -5.25 0.79 10.55
CA SER A 318 -4.02 0.43 9.84
C SER A 318 -2.90 1.43 10.12
N ILE A 319 -1.64 0.97 10.16
CA ILE A 319 -0.48 1.83 10.48
C ILE A 319 0.36 2.11 9.24
N PHE A 320 0.53 3.39 8.88
CA PHE A 320 1.37 3.85 7.79
C PHE A 320 2.66 4.48 8.34
N SER A 321 3.86 3.93 8.18
CA SER A 321 4.18 2.61 7.62
C SER A 321 5.14 1.86 8.55
N TRP A 322 5.29 0.55 8.32
CA TRP A 322 6.08 -0.36 9.15
C TRP A 322 7.54 0.09 9.35
N GLU A 323 8.19 0.55 8.29
CA GLU A 323 9.59 0.97 8.29
C GLU A 323 9.86 2.09 9.28
N TYR A 324 8.99 3.11 9.28
CA TYR A 324 9.12 4.24 10.17
C TYR A 324 8.86 3.85 11.61
N LEU A 325 7.91 2.94 11.85
CA LEU A 325 7.65 2.39 13.18
C LEU A 325 8.92 1.69 13.73
N VAL A 326 9.58 0.89 12.90
CA VAL A 326 10.80 0.15 13.27
C VAL A 326 12.00 1.07 13.44
N LEU A 327 12.30 1.92 12.45
CA LEU A 327 13.45 2.84 12.49
C LEU A 327 13.38 3.79 13.70
N ARG A 328 12.18 4.29 14.03
CA ARG A 328 11.99 5.17 15.19
C ARG A 328 12.07 4.42 16.52
N ARG A 329 11.65 3.16 16.58
CA ARG A 329 11.87 2.31 17.77
C ARG A 329 13.35 2.16 18.07
N PHE A 330 14.18 1.94 17.06
CA PHE A 330 15.63 1.85 17.24
C PHE A 330 16.25 3.19 17.66
N ALA A 331 15.79 4.30 17.10
CA ALA A 331 16.30 5.63 17.44
C ALA A 331 16.01 6.05 18.91
N GLN A 332 15.02 5.47 19.58
CA GLN A 332 14.75 5.75 21.01
C GLN A 332 15.76 5.12 21.98
N PHE A 333 16.63 4.22 21.49
CA PHE A 333 17.67 3.58 22.30
C PHE A 333 19.05 4.26 22.20
N PHE A 334 19.16 5.35 21.42
CA PHE A 334 20.38 6.15 21.23
C PHE A 334 20.17 7.57 21.74
#